data_AF-A0A7X9E2I3-F1
#
_entry.id   AF-A0A7X9E2I3-F1
#
_cell.length_a   1.000
_cell.length_b   1.000
_cell.length_c   1.000
_cell.angle_alpha   90.00
_cell.angle_beta   90.00
_cell.angle_gamma   90.00
#
_symmetry.space_group_name_H-M   'P 1'
#
loop_
_entity.id
_entity.type
_entity.pdbx_description
1 polymer ?
#
loop_
_entity_poly.entity_id
_entity_poly.type
_entity_poly.pdbx_seq_one_letter_code
_entity_poly.pdbx_strand_id
1 'polypeptide(L)'
;MEKFHNIGTSTDWIVMLVYFLLVMLFGSYFGRYNRSTQDFFFGGRRFSWWLIAFSIVATGVGSHSFIKYSAMGFQHGFSSSMTYMNDWFFIPFFLFGWLPIIVYTKIRS
;
A
#
# COMPACT_ATOMS: atom_id res chain seq x y z
N MET A 1 9.14 -39.97 -5.60
CA MET A 1 9.25 -39.22 -6.87
C MET A 1 8.42 -37.96 -6.70
N GLU A 2 9.07 -36.84 -6.39
CA GLU A 2 8.37 -35.55 -6.25
C GLU A 2 7.76 -35.19 -7.61
N LYS A 3 6.43 -35.19 -7.68
CA LYS A 3 5.73 -34.60 -8.80
C LYS A 3 5.98 -33.10 -8.69
N PHE A 4 6.80 -32.55 -9.58
CA PHE A 4 6.82 -31.11 -9.83
C PHE A 4 5.39 -30.72 -10.21
N HIS A 5 4.61 -30.27 -9.22
CA HIS A 5 3.37 -29.56 -9.48
C HIS A 5 3.76 -28.42 -10.41
N ASN A 6 3.13 -28.35 -11.59
CA ASN A 6 3.19 -27.14 -12.40
C ASN A 6 2.82 -25.98 -11.47
N ILE A 7 3.82 -25.16 -11.16
CA ILE A 7 3.80 -24.11 -10.13
C ILE A 7 2.76 -23.02 -10.44
N GLY A 8 2.23 -23.03 -11.65
CA GLY A 8 1.07 -22.28 -12.10
C GLY A 8 0.66 -22.75 -13.50
N THR A 9 -0.60 -22.59 -13.83
CA THR A 9 -1.12 -22.73 -15.20
C THR A 9 -0.45 -21.69 -16.10
N SER A 10 -0.36 -21.92 -17.42
CA SER A 10 0.23 -20.96 -18.35
C SER A 10 -0.41 -19.55 -18.26
N THR A 11 -1.69 -19.51 -17.88
CA THR A 11 -2.44 -18.28 -17.62
C THR A 11 -1.88 -17.48 -16.43
N ASP A 12 -1.44 -18.14 -15.36
CA ASP A 12 -0.94 -17.48 -14.14
C ASP A 12 0.36 -16.73 -14.41
N TRP A 13 1.24 -17.34 -15.21
CA TRP A 13 2.48 -16.71 -15.67
C TRP A 13 2.22 -15.48 -16.55
N ILE A 14 1.21 -15.54 -17.43
CA ILE A 14 0.81 -14.40 -18.26
C ILE A 14 0.29 -13.26 -17.40
N VAL A 15 -0.60 -13.55 -16.45
CA VAL A 15 -1.15 -12.52 -15.53
C VAL A 15 -0.04 -11.88 -14.71
N MET A 16 0.91 -12.67 -14.20
CA MET A 16 2.06 -12.16 -13.45
C MET A 16 2.94 -11.24 -14.31
N LEU A 17 3.25 -11.64 -15.54
CA LEU A 17 4.08 -10.84 -16.44
C LEU A 17 3.40 -9.52 -16.81
N VAL A 18 2.09 -9.56 -17.11
CA VAL A 18 1.28 -8.36 -17.37
C VAL A 18 1.26 -7.42 -16.16
N TYR A 19 1.08 -7.96 -14.94
CA TYR A 19 1.12 -7.17 -13.71
C TYR A 19 2.44 -6.41 -13.58
N PHE A 20 3.58 -7.09 -13.73
CA PHE A 20 4.90 -6.44 -13.64
C PHE A 20 5.11 -5.37 -14.73
N LEU A 21 4.68 -5.65 -15.97
CA LEU A 21 4.77 -4.67 -17.05
C LEU A 21 3.93 -3.42 -16.76
N LEU A 22 2.70 -3.59 -16.27
CA LEU A 22 1.84 -2.46 -15.93
C LEU A 22 2.44 -1.61 -14.82
N VAL A 23 2.95 -2.23 -13.75
CA VAL A 23 3.60 -1.51 -12.64
C VAL A 23 4.84 -0.75 -13.13
N MET A 24 5.68 -1.39 -13.96
CA MET A 24 6.87 -0.77 -14.53
C MET A 24 6.52 0.42 -15.43
N LEU A 25 5.59 0.25 -16.37
CA LEU A 25 5.15 1.31 -17.27
C LEU A 25 4.55 2.50 -16.52
N PHE A 26 3.71 2.22 -15.51
CA PHE A 26 3.12 3.25 -14.67
C PHE A 26 4.20 4.04 -13.91
N GLY A 27 5.17 3.34 -13.32
CA GLY A 27 6.30 3.96 -12.64
C GLY A 27 7.17 4.82 -13.57
N SER A 28 7.51 4.31 -14.75
CA SER A 28 8.30 5.05 -15.75
C SER A 28 7.56 6.29 -16.28
N TYR A 29 6.23 6.20 -16.47
CA TYR A 29 5.42 7.34 -16.90
C TYR A 29 5.41 8.46 -15.85
N PHE A 30 5.16 8.12 -14.57
CA PHE A 30 5.17 9.10 -13.49
C PHE A 30 6.56 9.67 -13.20
N GLY A 31 7.62 8.88 -13.41
CA GLY A 31 9.01 9.33 -13.27
C GLY A 31 9.38 10.51 -14.18
N ARG A 32 8.73 10.64 -15.36
CA ARG A 32 8.96 11.75 -16.30
C ARG A 32 8.51 13.11 -15.75
N TYR A 33 7.65 13.14 -14.73
CA TYR A 33 7.10 14.37 -14.14
C TYR A 33 7.94 14.90 -12.97
N ASN A 34 8.95 14.16 -12.50
CA ASN A 34 9.80 14.57 -11.39
C ASN A 34 11.03 15.36 -11.91
N ARG A 35 10.95 16.70 -11.96
CA ARG A 35 12.06 17.56 -12.42
C ARG A 35 12.86 18.23 -11.31
N SER A 36 12.38 18.24 -10.08
CA SER A 36 13.03 18.87 -8.92
C SER A 36 12.98 17.97 -7.68
N THR A 37 13.97 18.10 -6.79
CA THR A 37 14.01 17.40 -5.49
C THR A 37 12.75 17.68 -4.65
N GLN A 38 12.21 18.89 -4.74
CA GLN A 38 10.95 19.26 -4.09
C GLN A 38 9.75 18.49 -4.67
N ASP A 39 9.73 18.25 -5.99
CA ASP A 39 8.67 17.47 -6.64
C ASP A 39 8.77 15.98 -6.30
N PHE A 40 9.99 15.47 -6.13
CA PHE A 40 10.24 14.07 -5.76
C PHE A 40 9.83 13.76 -4.32
N PHE A 41 10.18 14.62 -3.35
CA PHE A 41 9.89 14.38 -1.92
C PHE A 41 8.51 14.89 -1.47
N PHE A 42 8.05 16.03 -1.98
CA PHE A 42 6.77 16.63 -1.56
C PHE A 42 5.65 16.43 -2.60
N GLY A 43 5.89 15.68 -3.69
CA GLY A 43 4.90 15.44 -4.74
C GLY A 43 4.39 16.74 -5.40
N GLY A 44 5.19 17.82 -5.32
CA GLY A 44 4.84 19.17 -5.77
C GLY A 44 3.60 19.76 -5.10
N ARG A 45 3.14 19.23 -3.95
CA ARG A 45 1.85 19.57 -3.30
C ARG A 45 0.63 19.40 -4.23
N ARG A 46 0.75 18.55 -5.25
CA ARG A 46 -0.26 18.35 -6.29
C ARG A 46 -1.30 17.29 -5.92
N PHE A 47 -0.91 16.39 -5.02
CA PHE A 47 -1.75 15.29 -4.58
C PHE A 47 -2.71 15.78 -3.49
N SER A 48 -3.98 15.41 -3.62
CA SER A 48 -4.97 15.64 -2.58
C SER A 48 -4.63 14.85 -1.31
N TRP A 49 -4.97 15.39 -0.14
CA TRP A 49 -4.67 14.78 1.16
C TRP A 49 -5.16 13.32 1.28
N TRP A 50 -6.29 12.98 0.66
CA TRP A 50 -6.84 11.62 0.65
C TRP A 50 -5.96 10.63 -0.12
N LEU A 51 -5.30 11.03 -1.21
CA LEU A 51 -4.36 10.18 -1.96
C LEU A 51 -3.13 9.84 -1.11
N ILE A 52 -2.62 10.83 -0.37
CA ILE A 52 -1.50 10.65 0.56
C ILE A 52 -1.91 9.69 1.69
N ALA A 53 -3.12 9.85 2.21
CA ALA A 53 -3.69 8.96 3.21
C ALA A 53 -3.76 7.49 2.74
N PHE A 54 -4.31 7.24 1.54
CA PHE A 54 -4.34 5.89 0.98
C PHE A 54 -2.95 5.31 0.73
N SER A 55 -1.99 6.14 0.28
CA SER A 55 -0.60 5.69 0.09
C SER A 55 0.04 5.22 1.39
N ILE A 56 -0.19 5.92 2.50
CA ILE A 56 0.37 5.54 3.81
C ILE A 56 -0.24 4.21 4.30
N VAL A 57 -1.55 4.01 4.11
CA VAL A 57 -2.20 2.72 4.43
C VAL A 57 -1.64 1.61 3.56
N ALA A 58 -1.49 1.85 2.25
CA ALA A 58 -0.93 0.87 1.32
C ALA A 58 0.51 0.47 1.69
N THR A 59 1.32 1.41 2.20
CA THR A 59 2.66 1.11 2.72
C THR A 59 2.62 0.26 4.00
N GLY A 60 1.65 0.49 4.88
CA GLY A 60 1.50 -0.28 6.13
C GLY A 60 0.93 -1.69 5.93
N VAL A 61 0.13 -1.91 4.89
CA VAL A 61 -0.51 -3.19 4.60
C VAL A 61 0.21 -3.91 3.46
N GLY A 62 1.18 -4.74 3.81
CA GLY A 62 1.94 -5.56 2.86
C GLY A 62 1.61 -7.06 2.90
N SER A 63 2.27 -7.82 2.03
CA SER A 63 2.13 -9.29 1.94
C SER A 63 2.42 -10.00 3.27
N HIS A 64 3.33 -9.46 4.08
CA HIS A 64 3.63 -9.98 5.41
C HIS A 64 2.41 -9.92 6.33
N SER A 65 1.71 -8.78 6.31
CA SER A 65 0.50 -8.57 7.09
C SER A 65 -0.55 -9.59 6.67
N PHE A 66 -0.78 -9.78 5.36
CA PHE A 66 -1.73 -10.77 4.84
C PHE A 66 -1.47 -12.20 5.37
N ILE A 67 -0.25 -12.70 5.28
CA ILE A 67 0.09 -14.07 5.74
C ILE A 67 -0.07 -14.19 7.26
N LYS A 68 0.46 -13.20 8.01
CA LYS A 68 0.37 -13.17 9.48
C LYS A 68 -1.09 -13.21 9.95
N TYR A 69 -1.94 -12.47 9.26
CA TYR A 69 -3.36 -12.33 9.56
C TYR A 69 -4.14 -13.61 9.25
N SER A 70 -3.93 -14.21 8.09
CA SER A 70 -4.54 -15.50 7.75
C SER A 70 -4.10 -16.61 8.71
N ALA A 71 -2.83 -16.63 9.13
CA ALA A 71 -2.32 -17.60 10.10
C ALA A 71 -2.96 -17.44 11.49
N MET A 72 -3.09 -16.20 11.98
CA MET A 72 -3.73 -15.93 13.28
C MET A 72 -5.23 -16.23 13.25
N GLY A 73 -5.91 -15.95 12.14
CA GLY A 73 -7.31 -16.33 11.92
C GLY A 73 -7.53 -17.84 11.94
N PHE A 74 -6.58 -18.61 11.39
CA PHE A 74 -6.64 -20.07 11.44
C PHE A 74 -6.47 -20.62 12.86
N GLN A 75 -5.58 -20.03 13.67
CA GLN A 75 -5.27 -20.52 15.01
C GLN A 75 -6.30 -20.10 16.08
N HIS A 76 -6.79 -18.86 16.02
CA HIS A 76 -7.62 -18.26 17.08
C HIS A 76 -9.06 -17.97 16.64
N GLY A 77 -9.45 -18.38 15.43
CA GLY A 77 -10.77 -18.14 14.87
C GLY A 77 -11.12 -16.65 14.84
N PHE A 78 -12.40 -16.33 15.04
CA PHE A 78 -12.93 -14.96 14.98
C PHE A 78 -12.37 -14.04 16.09
N SER A 79 -11.86 -14.58 17.19
CA SER A 79 -11.25 -13.76 18.26
C SER A 79 -9.96 -13.06 17.81
N SER A 80 -9.27 -13.58 16.80
CA SER A 80 -8.11 -12.90 16.19
C SER A 80 -8.48 -11.55 15.58
N SER A 81 -9.73 -11.36 15.14
CA SER A 81 -10.26 -10.12 14.56
C SER A 81 -10.21 -8.93 15.53
N MET A 82 -10.14 -9.18 16.85
CA MET A 82 -10.09 -8.12 17.85
C MET A 82 -8.77 -7.33 17.83
N THR A 83 -7.65 -7.99 17.52
CA THR A 83 -6.36 -7.29 17.33
C THR A 83 -6.41 -6.33 16.14
N TYR A 84 -7.24 -6.62 15.12
CA TYR A 84 -7.41 -5.75 13.94
C TYR A 84 -8.22 -4.51 14.27
N MET A 85 -9.26 -4.62 15.10
CA MET A 85 -10.12 -3.49 15.43
C MET A 85 -9.38 -2.41 16.21
N ASN A 86 -8.36 -2.77 17.01
CA ASN A 86 -7.61 -1.79 17.78
C ASN A 86 -6.75 -0.88 16.88
N ASP A 87 -5.93 -1.46 16.00
CA ASP A 87 -5.04 -0.70 15.12
C ASP A 87 -5.81 0.06 14.03
N TRP A 88 -6.85 -0.56 13.46
CA TRP A 88 -7.67 0.05 12.42
C TRP A 88 -8.63 1.12 12.95
N PHE A 89 -8.90 1.18 14.26
CA PHE A 89 -9.66 2.28 14.85
C PHE A 89 -8.87 3.60 14.77
N PHE A 90 -7.55 3.56 14.96
CA PHE A 90 -6.70 4.75 14.94
C PHE A 90 -6.38 5.23 13.52
N ILE A 91 -6.43 4.35 12.52
CA ILE A 91 -6.14 4.69 11.11
C ILE A 91 -7.05 5.83 10.61
N PRO A 92 -8.40 5.78 10.72
CA PRO A 92 -9.26 6.89 10.35
C PRO A 92 -8.92 8.20 11.07
N PHE A 93 -8.67 8.18 12.38
CA PHE A 93 -8.30 9.41 13.11
C PHE A 93 -6.97 10.00 12.64
N PHE A 94 -5.98 9.15 12.34
CA PHE A 94 -4.70 9.58 11.80
C PHE A 94 -4.85 10.14 10.37
N LEU A 95 -5.64 9.47 9.51
CA LEU A 95 -5.86 9.85 8.11
C LEU A 95 -6.74 11.08 7.92
N PHE A 96 -7.79 11.24 8.73
CA PHE A 96 -8.76 12.34 8.63
C PHE A 96 -8.46 13.49 9.59
N GLY A 97 -7.74 13.25 10.68
CA GLY A 97 -7.37 14.27 11.67
C GLY A 97 -6.02 14.90 11.38
N TRP A 98 -4.94 14.13 11.51
CA TRP A 98 -3.58 14.67 11.47
C TRP A 98 -3.05 14.96 10.08
N LEU A 99 -3.32 14.11 9.08
CA LEU A 99 -2.82 14.31 7.72
C LEU A 99 -3.34 15.60 7.06
N PRO A 100 -4.63 15.96 7.14
CA PRO A 100 -5.12 17.24 6.63
C PRO A 100 -4.45 18.41 7.35
N ILE A 101 -4.30 18.35 8.67
CA ILE A 101 -3.64 19.41 9.44
C ILE A 101 -2.20 19.59 8.94
N ILE A 102 -1.41 18.53 8.76
CA ILE A 102 -0.02 18.63 8.31
C ILE A 102 0.09 19.13 6.85
N VAL A 103 -0.83 18.71 5.97
CA VAL A 103 -0.84 19.15 4.56
C VAL A 103 -1.27 20.61 4.41
N TYR A 104 -2.21 21.07 5.24
CA TYR A 104 -2.76 22.43 5.18
C TYR A 104 -2.04 23.44 6.08
N THR A 105 -1.35 22.99 7.14
CA THR A 105 -0.51 23.88 7.95
C THR A 105 0.71 24.30 7.12
N LYS A 106 0.72 25.58 6.71
CA LYS A 106 1.92 26.21 6.16
C LYS A 106 2.93 26.31 7.28
N ILE A 107 3.78 25.29 7.45
CA ILE A 107 5.02 25.44 8.23
C ILE A 107 5.85 26.47 7.45
N ARG A 108 5.76 27.73 7.88
CA ARG A 108 6.73 28.74 7.46
C ARG A 108 8.04 28.34 8.10
N SER A 109 9.03 28.02 7.27
CA SER A 109 10.42 28.10 7.68
C SER A 109 10.77 29.53 8.06
#